data_AF-X1TQ45-F1
#
_entry.id   AF-X1TQ45-F1
#
_cell.length_a   1.000
_cell.length_b   1.000
_cell.length_c   1.000
_cell.angle_alpha   90.00
_cell.angle_beta   90.00
_cell.angle_gamma   90.00
#
_symmetry.space_group_name_H-M   'P 1'
#
loop_
_entity.id
_entity.type
_entity.pdbx_description
1 polymer ?
#
loop_
_entity_poly.entity_id
_entity_poly.type
_entity_poly.pdbx_seq_one_letter_code
_entity_poly.pdbx_strand_id
1 'polypeptide(L)' 'FAFAIWDAAKQHLFMARDRFGEKPLYYSANLDRISFASELTALIKDPHVATTACLLWRLLMLETWFATI' A
#
# COMPACT_ATOMS: atom_id res chain seq x y z
N PHE A 1 -3.96 -0.74 -13.26
CA PHE A 1 -2.54 -1.05 -13.05
C PHE A 1 -2.15 -0.66 -11.64
N ALA A 2 -1.13 -1.27 -11.06
CA ALA A 2 -0.59 -0.85 -9.78
C ALA A 2 0.93 -1.00 -9.81
N PHE A 3 1.66 -0.02 -9.30
CA PHE A 3 3.12 -0.06 -9.25
C PHE A 3 3.66 0.70 -8.03
N ALA A 4 4.89 0.37 -7.67
CA ALA A 4 5.67 1.03 -6.64
C ALA A 4 7.06 1.36 -7.20
N ILE A 5 7.54 2.57 -6.96
CA ILE A 5 8.87 3.06 -7.37
C ILE A 5 9.58 3.57 -6.13
N TRP A 6 10.75 3.00 -5.85
CA TRP A 6 11.61 3.45 -4.76
C TRP A 6 12.70 4.39 -5.28
N ASP A 7 12.71 5.63 -4.80
CA ASP A 7 13.81 6.57 -4.98
C ASP A 7 14.80 6.41 -3.81
N ALA A 8 15.87 5.65 -4.04
CA ALA A 8 16.89 5.39 -3.03
C ALA A 8 17.70 6.62 -2.63
N ALA A 9 17.81 7.64 -3.50
CA ALA A 9 18.57 8.85 -3.19
C ALA A 9 17.79 9.75 -2.22
N LYS A 10 16.47 9.79 -2.35
CA LYS A 10 15.59 10.60 -1.50
C LYS A 10 14.90 9.81 -0.39
N GLN A 11 15.06 8.48 -0.39
CA GLN A 11 14.35 7.57 0.51
C GLN A 11 12.82 7.73 0.40
N HIS A 12 12.29 7.89 -0.82
CA HIS A 12 10.88 8.11 -1.07
C HIS A 12 10.25 6.94 -1.83
N LEU A 13 9.06 6.53 -1.42
CA LEU A 13 8.31 5.45 -2.07
C LEU A 13 7.07 6.01 -2.79
N PHE A 14 7.12 6.00 -4.11
CA PHE A 14 5.97 6.37 -4.93
C PHE A 14 5.13 5.15 -5.25
N MET A 15 3.89 5.12 -4.78
CA MET A 15 2.92 4.07 -5.11
C MET A 15 1.72 4.67 -5.85
N ALA A 16 1.28 3.99 -6.91
CA ALA A 16 0.13 4.42 -7.69
C ALA A 16 -0.72 3.22 -8.11
N ARG A 17 -2.03 3.47 -8.24
CA ARG A 17 -3.02 2.52 -8.75
C ARG A 17 -3.86 3.16 -9.86
N ASP A 18 -4.56 2.35 -10.64
CA ASP A 18 -5.55 2.85 -11.58
C ASP A 18 -6.73 3.50 -10.86
N ARG A 19 -7.37 4.45 -11.54
CA ARG A 19 -8.47 5.25 -11.02
C ARG A 19 -9.67 4.43 -10.55
N PHE A 20 -9.91 3.26 -11.15
CA PHE A 20 -11.05 2.44 -10.76
C PHE A 20 -10.69 1.40 -9.69
N GLY A 21 -9.41 1.34 -9.28
CA GLY A 21 -8.92 0.35 -8.34
C GLY A 21 -9.05 -1.09 -8.85
N GLU A 22 -9.18 -1.28 -10.16
CA GLU A 22 -9.37 -2.58 -10.82
C GLU A 22 -8.21 -3.54 -10.49
N LYS A 23 -6.98 -3.02 -10.41
CA LYS A 23 -5.86 -3.80 -9.87
C LYS A 23 -5.71 -3.55 -8.36
N PRO A 24 -5.88 -4.59 -7.51
CA PRO A 24 -5.63 -4.51 -6.08
C PRO A 24 -4.15 -4.19 -5.79
N LEU A 25 -3.93 -3.32 -4.81
CA LEU A 25 -2.64 -3.02 -4.19
C LEU A 25 -2.94 -2.69 -2.74
N TYR A 26 -2.52 -3.60 -1.88
CA TYR A 26 -2.61 -3.49 -0.44
C TYR A 26 -1.25 -3.05 0.09
N TYR A 27 -1.23 -2.19 1.10
CA TYR A 27 -0.01 -1.85 1.80
C TYR A 27 -0.22 -1.72 3.31
N SER A 28 0.89 -1.83 4.04
CA SER A 28 1.00 -1.58 5.47
C SER A 28 2.23 -0.71 5.67
N ALA A 29 2.08 0.38 6.40
CA ALA A 29 3.17 1.28 6.74
C ALA A 29 3.34 1.31 8.26
N ASN A 30 4.54 0.98 8.72
CA ASN A 30 5.00 1.14 10.09
C ASN A 30 6.10 2.22 10.13
N LEU A 31 6.53 2.62 11.32
CA LEU A 31 7.56 3.66 11.53
C LEU A 31 8.86 3.42 10.76
N ASP A 32 9.20 2.17 10.45
CA ASP A 32 10.48 1.73 9.92
C ASP A 32 10.37 0.96 8.58
N ARG A 33 9.15 0.64 8.13
CA ARG A 33 8.93 -0.26 7.00
C ARG A 33 7.63 0.01 6.29
N ILE A 34 7.66 -0.14 4.96
CA ILE A 34 6.46 -0.22 4.13
C ILE A 34 6.45 -1.60 3.45
N SER A 35 5.37 -2.36 3.64
CA SER A 35 5.11 -3.64 2.98
C SER A 35 3.91 -3.47 2.05
N PHE A 36 3.99 -3.95 0.81
CA PHE A 36 2.89 -3.88 -0.15
C PHE A 36 2.78 -5.15 -0.99
N ALA A 37 1.57 -5.48 -1.44
CA ALA A 37 1.29 -6.64 -2.29
C ALA A 37 0.03 -6.45 -3.13
N SER A 38 -0.06 -7.16 -4.25
CA SER A 38 -1.27 -7.20 -5.10
C SER A 38 -2.40 -8.04 -4.50
N GLU A 39 -2.09 -8.90 -3.54
CA GLU A 39 -3.06 -9.77 -2.86
C GLU A 39 -2.97 -9.59 -1.34
N LEU A 40 -4.13 -9.51 -0.68
CA LEU A 40 -4.18 -9.36 0.78
C LEU A 40 -3.53 -10.57 1.49
N THR A 41 -3.75 -11.77 0.96
CA THR A 41 -3.18 -13.04 1.45
C THR A 41 -1.65 -13.05 1.40
N ALA A 42 -1.04 -12.36 0.42
CA ALA A 42 0.41 -12.21 0.35
C ALA A 42 0.92 -11.20 1.38
N LEU A 43 0.18 -10.11 1.60
CA LEU A 43 0.57 -9.08 2.57
C LEU A 43 0.54 -9.59 4.02
N ILE A 44 -0.48 -10.35 4.40
CA ILE A 44 -0.62 -10.89 5.78
C ILE A 44 0.37 -12.01 6.11
N LYS A 45 1.10 -12.54 5.11
CA LYS A 45 2.19 -13.49 5.35
C LYS A 45 3.45 -12.81 5.85
N ASP A 46 3.56 -11.48 5.71
CA ASP A 46 4.64 -10.72 6.30
C ASP A 46 4.43 -10.62 7.82
N PRO A 47 5.31 -11.20 8.67
CA PRO A 47 5.17 -11.16 10.12
C PRO A 47 5.26 -9.74 10.70
N HIS A 48 5.71 -8.76 9.92
CA HIS A 48 5.78 -7.36 10.32
C HIS A 48 4.51 -6.56 9.99
N VAL A 49 3.52 -7.17 9.33
CA VAL A 49 2.23 -6.54 9.03
C VAL A 49 1.25 -6.84 10.16
N ALA A 50 0.78 -5.79 10.83
CA ALA A 50 -0.30 -5.91 11.80
C ALA A 50 -1.63 -6.16 11.07
N THR A 51 -2.22 -7.35 11.25
CA THR A 51 -3.46 -7.80 10.60
C THR A 51 -4.64 -6.83 10.77
N THR A 52 -4.63 -6.02 11.83
CA THR A 52 -5.68 -5.06 12.18
C THR A 52 -5.72 -3.82 11.27
N ALA A 53 -4.57 -3.37 10.74
CA ALA A 53 -4.50 -2.12 9.98
C ALA A 53 -5.03 -2.24 8.54
N CYS A 54 -4.96 -3.43 7.95
CA CYS A 54 -5.30 -3.63 6.54
C CYS A 54 -6.82 -3.58 6.26
N LEU A 55 -7.66 -3.86 7.26
CA LEU A 55 -9.12 -3.86 7.13
C LEU A 55 -9.74 -2.45 7.10
N LEU A 56 -9.03 -1.43 7.60
CA LEU A 56 -9.48 -0.04 7.54
C LEU A 56 -9.45 0.55 6.12
N TRP A 57 -8.68 -0.05 5.20
CA TRP A 57 -8.56 0.41 3.81
C TRP A 57 -9.86 0.27 2.99
N ARG A 58 -10.76 -0.65 3.38
CA ARG A 58 -12.04 -0.82 2.67
C ARG A 58 -13.07 0.28 3.01
N LEU A 59 -12.90 1.01 4.11
CA LEU A 59 -13.89 2.00 4.58
C LEU A 59 -13.56 3.46 4.21
N LEU A 60 -12.33 3.76 3.78
CA LEU A 60 -11.88 5.14 3.51
C LEU A 60 -11.73 5.49 2.01
N MET A 61 -12.19 4.63 1.11
CA MET A 61 -12.20 4.88 -0.34
C MET A 61 -13.30 5.87 -0.75
N LEU A 62 -13.23 7.12 -0.30
CA LEU A 62 -13.90 8.22 -0.98
C LEU A 62 -13.05 9.47 -1.22
N GLU A 63 -11.95 9.72 -0.49
CA GLU A 63 -11.20 10.96 -0.69
C GLU A 63 -9.70 10.78 -0.49
N THR A 64 -8.95 10.57 -1.57
CA THR A 64 -7.59 11.11 -1.84
C THR A 64 -6.87 10.27 -2.90
N TRP A 65 -6.68 10.85 -4.09
CA TRP A 65 -6.23 10.15 -5.29
C TRP A 65 -4.72 10.12 -5.52
N PHE A 66 -3.92 10.71 -4.64
CA PHE A 66 -2.45 10.71 -4.74
C PHE A 66 -1.85 10.72 -3.35
N ALA A 67 -1.43 9.56 -2.86
CA ALA A 67 -0.64 9.45 -1.63
C ALA A 67 0.83 9.24 -2.02
N THR A 68 1.63 10.29 -1.85
CA THR A 68 3.08 10.14 -1.72
C THR A 68 3.34 9.75 -0.27
N ILE A 69 3.98 8.61 -0.03
CA ILE A 69 4.32 8.11 1.32
C ILE A 69 5.84 8.12 1.48
#